data_AF-A0A3D2SNE2-F1
#
_entry.id   AF-A0A3D2SNE2-F1
#
_cell.length_a   1.000
_cell.length_b   1.000
_cell.length_c   1.000
_cell.angle_alpha   90.00
_cell.angle_beta   90.00
_cell.angle_gamma   90.00
#
_symmetry.space_group_name_H-M   'P 1'
#
loop_
_entity.id
_entity.type
_entity.pdbx_description
1 polymer ?
#
loop_
_entity_poly.entity_id
_entity_poly.type
_entity_poly.pdbx_seq_one_letter_code
_entity_poly.pdbx_strand_id
1 'polypeptide(L)' 'HPRDGGGVGDIQLQGIEDIASAYTPVPGGVGPMTITTLIRQTVEAAEKALV' A
#
# COMPACT_ATOMS: atom_id res chain seq x y z
N HIS A 1 9.43 7.01 -5.93
CA HIS A 1 10.78 7.03 -5.35
C HIS A 1 11.54 5.80 -5.88
N PRO A 2 12.14 5.88 -7.08
CA PRO A 2 12.90 4.77 -7.62
C PRO A 2 14.29 4.79 -6.97
N ARG A 3 14.58 3.78 -6.15
CA ARG A 3 15.96 3.45 -5.78
C ARG A 3 16.42 2.36 -6.73
N ASP A 4 17.67 2.43 -7.19
CA ASP A 4 18.31 1.35 -7.95
C ASP A 4 18.14 0.02 -7.20
N GLY A 5 17.72 -1.03 -7.91
CA GLY A 5 17.49 -2.38 -7.37
C GLY A 5 16.05 -2.72 -6.97
N GLY A 6 15.12 -1.76 -6.98
CA GLY A 6 13.73 -1.97 -6.59
C GLY A 6 13.55 -2.12 -5.06
N GLY A 7 12.56 -1.45 -4.49
CA GLY A 7 12.31 -1.54 -3.05
C GLY A 7 11.76 -2.91 -2.66
N VAL A 8 12.39 -3.59 -1.71
CA VAL A 8 11.88 -4.83 -1.09
C VAL A 8 11.17 -4.53 0.23
N GLY A 9 10.27 -5.42 0.65
CA GLY A 9 9.59 -5.35 1.95
C GLY A 9 10.09 -6.41 2.92
N ASP A 10 9.36 -6.64 4.00
CA ASP A 10 9.77 -7.54 5.09
C ASP A 10 9.56 -9.04 4.78
N ILE A 11 8.95 -9.36 3.63
CA ILE A 11 8.59 -10.73 3.22
C ILE A 11 9.36 -11.08 1.94
N GLN A 12 9.93 -12.28 1.89
CA GLN A 12 10.50 -12.83 0.66
C GLN A 12 9.37 -13.19 -0.32
N LEU A 13 9.22 -12.39 -1.38
CA LEU A 13 8.13 -12.55 -2.37
C LEU A 13 8.46 -13.49 -3.53
N GLN A 14 9.69 -14.01 -3.61
CA GLN A 14 10.06 -14.94 -4.68
C GLN A 14 9.35 -16.28 -4.49
N GLY A 15 8.50 -16.68 -5.45
CA GLY A 15 7.74 -17.94 -5.40
C GLY A 15 6.55 -17.90 -4.43
N ILE A 16 6.13 -16.71 -3.99
CA ILE A 16 5.00 -16.56 -3.06
C ILE A 16 3.66 -16.92 -3.74
N GLU A 17 3.58 -16.79 -5.05
CA GLU A 17 2.42 -17.10 -5.89
C GLU A 17 2.02 -18.59 -5.86
N ASP A 18 2.96 -19.49 -5.57
CA ASP A 18 2.70 -20.93 -5.45
C ASP A 18 2.23 -21.32 -4.03
N ILE A 19 2.35 -20.42 -3.06
CA ILE A 19 2.09 -20.67 -1.64
C ILE A 19 0.83 -19.94 -1.16
N ALA A 20 0.71 -18.66 -1.50
CA ALA A 20 -0.33 -17.77 -0.99
C ALA A 20 -1.48 -17.62 -2.00
N SER A 21 -2.72 -17.65 -1.53
CA SER A 21 -3.90 -17.38 -2.36
C SER A 21 -3.99 -15.92 -2.82
N ALA A 22 -3.36 -15.00 -2.08
CA ALA A 22 -3.18 -13.60 -2.41
C ALA A 22 -2.00 -13.01 -1.61
N TYR A 23 -1.34 -11.98 -2.14
CA TYR A 23 -0.26 -11.26 -1.47
C TYR A 23 -0.26 -9.79 -1.88
N THR A 24 0.36 -8.94 -1.05
CA THR A 24 0.57 -7.52 -1.38
C THR A 24 1.97 -7.32 -1.97
N PRO A 25 2.10 -6.89 -3.23
CA PRO A 25 3.42 -6.74 -3.85
C PRO A 25 4.20 -5.60 -3.22
N VAL A 26 5.52 -5.70 -3.26
CA VAL A 26 6.42 -4.61 -2.90
C VAL A 26 7.42 -4.39 -4.04
N PRO A 27 7.48 -3.18 -4.62
CA PRO A 27 6.60 -2.04 -4.37
C PRO A 27 5.17 -2.26 -4.93
N GLY A 28 4.20 -1.45 -4.49
CA GLY A 28 2.90 -1.32 -5.16
C GLY A 28 1.67 -1.83 -4.38
N GLY A 29 1.85 -2.53 -3.26
CA GLY A 29 0.74 -3.01 -2.42
C GLY A 29 0.34 -1.99 -1.36
N VAL A 30 0.92 -2.11 -0.16
CA VAL A 30 0.48 -1.35 1.02
C VAL A 30 0.76 0.15 0.89
N GLY A 31 1.91 0.53 0.33
CA GLY A 31 2.34 1.94 0.25
C GLY A 31 1.33 2.90 -0.38
N PRO A 32 0.86 2.64 -1.63
CA PRO A 32 -0.17 3.46 -2.26
C PRO A 32 -1.47 3.54 -1.45
N MET A 33 -1.93 2.41 -0.89
CA MET A 33 -3.17 2.38 -0.11
C MET A 33 -3.07 3.18 1.20
N THR A 34 -1.90 3.25 1.84
CA THR A 34 -1.69 4.11 3.01
C THR A 34 -1.91 5.58 2.66
N ILE A 35 -1.33 6.04 1.55
CA ILE A 35 -1.50 7.43 1.08
C ILE A 35 -2.98 7.68 0.78
N THR A 36 -3.61 6.83 -0.01
CA THR A 36 -5.03 6.97 -0.38
C THR A 36 -5.93 6.99 0.85
N THR A 37 -5.68 6.12 1.82
CA THR A 37 -6.50 6.03 3.03
C THR A 37 -6.38 7.28 3.90
N LEU A 38 -5.17 7.81 4.07
CA LEU A 38 -4.96 9.07 4.78
C LEU A 38 -5.73 10.22 4.13
N ILE A 39 -5.67 10.33 2.80
CA ILE A 39 -6.40 11.36 2.05
C ILE A 39 -7.91 11.17 2.20
N ARG A 40 -8.41 9.94 2.05
CA ARG A 40 -9.84 9.63 2.25
C ARG A 40 -10.32 10.07 3.64
N GLN A 41 -9.59 9.71 4.69
CA GLN A 41 -9.95 10.09 6.07
C GLN A 41 -9.90 11.60 6.28
N THR A 42 -8.98 12.31 5.60
CA THR A 42 -8.91 13.77 5.63
C THR A 42 -10.15 14.40 4.98
N VAL A 43 -10.58 13.87 3.83
CA VAL A 43 -11.80 14.31 3.14
C VAL A 43 -13.03 14.05 4.01
N GLU A 44 -13.16 12.85 4.57
CA GLU A 44 -14.28 12.50 5.47
C GLU A 44 -14.35 13.41 6.69
N ALA A 45 -13.20 13.77 7.28
CA ALA A 45 -13.15 14.72 8.38
C ALA A 45 -13.59 16.13 7.97
N ALA A 46 -13.21 16.58 6.77
CA ALA A 46 -13.63 17.87 6.23
C ALA A 46 -15.14 17.91 5.92
N GLU A 47 -15.69 16.85 5.31
CA GLU A 47 -17.12 16.69 5.05
C GLU A 47 -17.92 16.71 6.37
N LYS A 48 -17.44 16.00 7.39
CA LYS A 48 -18.06 15.97 8.72
C LYS A 48 -18.06 17.33 9.41
N ALA A 49 -17.09 18.20 9.12
CA ALA A 49 -17.05 19.54 9.71
C ALA A 49 -18.10 20.51 9.12
N LEU A 50 -18.79 20.13 8.04
CA LEU A 50 -19.82 20.93 7.37
C LEU A 50 -21.25 20.57 7.79
N VAL A 51 -21.42 19.55 8.64
CA VAL A 51 -22.72 19.07 9.17
C VAL A 51 -22.77 19.30 10.67
#